data_AF-A0A424NUP3-F1
#
_entry.id   AF-A0A424NUP3-F1
#
_cell.length_a   1.000
_cell.length_b   1.000
_cell.length_c   1.000
_cell.angle_alpha   90.00
_cell.angle_beta   90.00
_cell.angle_gamma   90.00
#
_symmetry.space_group_name_H-M   'P 1'
#
loop_
_entity.id
_entity.type
_entity.pdbx_description
1 polymer ?
#
loop_
_entity_poly.entity_id
_entity_poly.type
_entity_poly.pdbx_seq_one_letter_code
_entity_poly.pdbx_strand_id
1 'polypeptide(L)'
;MLFERLIYSLLLLSLAITLNSCSKGICYNCATYDMLTFNGNLQNVKDSVFCCQNDDTWEEISWGKLITSGEDLDQNGIPDSYVEANELNGANLSTIDLSIYTTGVRIVENTDLDGDGVLNQNDSDIDGDSVPNYNDTSPYGTFDNYIIEYIVCTEL
;
A
#
# COMPACT_ATOMS: atom_id res chain seq x y z
N MET A 1 62.19 -35.72 -14.38
CA MET A 1 61.72 -36.10 -15.74
C MET A 1 60.22 -36.29 -15.63
N LEU A 2 59.39 -35.26 -15.83
CA LEU A 2 58.92 -34.69 -17.11
C LEU A 2 58.12 -35.70 -17.95
N PHE A 3 56.80 -35.44 -18.08
CA PHE A 3 55.92 -35.60 -19.25
C PHE A 3 54.47 -35.37 -18.74
N GLU A 4 53.99 -34.12 -18.64
CA GLU A 4 53.22 -33.39 -19.65
C GLU A 4 52.16 -34.20 -20.42
N ARG A 5 50.87 -33.83 -20.24
CA ARG A 5 49.96 -33.42 -21.33
C ARG A 5 48.66 -32.80 -20.80
N LEU A 6 48.43 -31.57 -21.26
CA LEU A 6 47.22 -30.76 -21.21
C LEU A 6 45.95 -31.51 -21.63
N ILE A 7 44.84 -31.27 -20.93
CA ILE A 7 43.54 -30.98 -21.58
C ILE A 7 42.86 -29.83 -20.79
N TYR A 8 42.76 -28.68 -21.45
CA TYR A 8 41.85 -27.59 -21.13
C TYR A 8 40.40 -28.09 -21.24
N SER A 9 39.56 -27.82 -20.25
CA SER A 9 38.10 -27.81 -20.45
C SER A 9 37.51 -26.68 -19.61
N LEU A 10 37.35 -25.55 -20.30
CA LEU A 10 36.44 -24.45 -20.03
C LEU A 10 35.15 -24.94 -19.36
N LEU A 11 34.86 -24.45 -18.16
CA LEU A 11 33.48 -24.12 -17.77
C LEU A 11 33.49 -22.97 -16.75
N LEU A 12 33.96 -21.80 -17.22
CA LEU A 12 33.41 -20.54 -16.74
C LEU A 12 31.99 -20.45 -17.29
N LEU A 13 30.99 -20.79 -16.47
CA LEU A 13 29.63 -20.36 -16.71
C LEU A 13 29.10 -19.69 -15.45
N SER A 14 29.47 -18.43 -15.33
CA SER A 14 28.64 -17.33 -14.82
C SER A 14 27.43 -17.78 -13.99
N LEU A 15 27.61 -17.87 -12.68
CA LEU A 15 26.50 -17.48 -11.81
C LEU A 15 26.50 -15.94 -11.78
N ALA A 16 26.08 -15.36 -12.89
CA ALA A 16 25.56 -14.01 -12.86
C ALA A 16 24.34 -14.09 -11.95
N ILE A 17 24.53 -13.70 -10.69
CA ILE A 17 23.39 -13.38 -9.83
C ILE A 17 22.71 -12.25 -10.57
N THR A 18 21.59 -12.55 -11.24
CA THR A 18 20.74 -11.55 -11.87
C THR A 18 20.04 -10.77 -10.76
N LEU A 19 20.78 -9.91 -10.05
CA LEU A 19 20.21 -8.78 -9.31
C LEU A 19 19.96 -7.67 -10.33
N ASN A 20 19.01 -7.88 -11.24
CA ASN A 20 18.62 -6.85 -12.19
C ASN A 20 17.13 -6.96 -12.48
N SER A 21 16.32 -6.64 -11.47
CA SER A 21 14.95 -6.15 -11.67
C SER A 21 14.59 -5.08 -10.64
N CYS A 22 15.51 -4.17 -10.31
CA CYS A 22 15.13 -2.81 -9.93
C CYS A 22 16.32 -1.88 -10.19
N SER A 23 16.40 -1.30 -11.40
CA SER A 23 17.57 -0.55 -11.86
C SER A 23 17.21 0.76 -12.57
N LYS A 24 16.10 1.43 -12.23
CA LYS A 24 15.80 2.74 -12.87
C LYS A 24 15.14 3.83 -12.01
N GLY A 25 14.82 3.64 -10.72
CA GLY A 25 14.14 4.67 -9.91
C GLY A 25 14.69 4.81 -8.49
N ILE A 26 14.36 5.94 -7.83
CA ILE A 26 14.51 6.11 -6.39
C ILE A 26 13.50 5.18 -5.72
N CYS A 27 13.94 4.45 -4.69
CA CYS A 27 13.11 3.55 -3.89
C CYS A 27 13.00 4.04 -2.46
N TYR A 28 11.88 3.68 -1.85
CA TYR A 28 11.45 4.19 -0.56
C TYR A 28 11.06 3.02 0.34
N ASN A 29 11.37 3.17 1.63
CA ASN A 29 10.74 2.41 2.68
C ASN A 29 9.55 3.19 3.20
N CYS A 30 8.37 2.60 3.09
CA CYS A 30 7.09 3.28 3.22
C CYS A 30 6.34 2.60 4.39
N ALA A 31 5.91 3.37 5.39
CA ALA A 31 5.05 2.90 6.48
C ALA A 31 3.60 3.31 6.20
N THR A 32 2.66 2.40 6.42
CA THR A 32 1.24 2.65 6.25
C THR A 32 0.55 2.85 7.59
N TYR A 33 -0.45 3.71 7.58
CA TYR A 33 -1.28 4.04 8.74
C TYR A 33 -2.73 4.09 8.29
N ASP A 34 -3.64 3.64 9.15
CA ASP A 34 -5.07 3.86 8.95
C ASP A 34 -5.36 5.35 9.13
N MET A 35 -5.87 6.02 8.09
CA MET A 35 -6.11 7.46 8.11
C MET A 35 -7.11 7.88 9.20
N LEU A 36 -8.10 7.04 9.52
CA LEU A 36 -9.13 7.36 10.51
C LEU A 36 -8.59 7.36 11.94
N THR A 37 -7.56 6.55 12.21
CA THR A 37 -6.97 6.39 13.55
C THR A 37 -5.58 7.03 13.70
N PHE A 38 -4.95 7.45 12.61
CA PHE A 38 -3.62 8.05 12.63
C PHE A 38 -3.62 9.37 13.39
N ASN A 39 -2.82 9.45 14.45
CA ASN A 39 -2.74 10.62 15.34
C ASN A 39 -1.41 11.39 15.23
N GLY A 40 -0.60 11.12 14.20
CA GLY A 40 0.75 11.66 14.04
C GLY A 40 1.87 10.84 14.70
N ASN A 41 1.56 9.80 15.48
CA ASN A 41 2.58 8.92 16.06
C ASN A 41 3.11 7.92 15.01
N LEU A 42 4.30 8.21 14.48
CA LEU A 42 5.00 7.37 13.50
C LEU A 42 5.50 6.01 14.05
N GLN A 43 5.26 5.70 15.33
CA GLN A 43 5.56 4.38 15.90
C GLN A 43 4.40 3.39 15.76
N ASN A 44 3.17 3.87 15.54
CA ASN A 44 1.98 3.03 15.43
C ASN A 44 1.78 2.60 13.97
N VAL A 45 2.77 1.91 13.41
CA VAL A 45 2.75 1.43 12.03
C VAL A 45 1.71 0.31 11.87
N LYS A 46 0.85 0.44 10.87
CA LYS A 46 -0.11 -0.61 10.48
C LYS A 46 0.60 -1.70 9.68
N ASP A 47 1.27 -1.31 8.60
CA ASP A 47 2.04 -2.18 7.73
C ASP A 47 3.22 -1.42 7.09
N SER A 48 4.10 -2.13 6.38
CA SER A 48 5.18 -1.56 5.59
C SER A 48 5.05 -1.93 4.12
N VAL A 49 5.20 -0.95 3.24
CA VAL A 49 5.26 -1.16 1.79
C VAL A 49 6.61 -0.69 1.26
N PHE A 50 7.15 -1.41 0.29
CA PHE A 50 8.35 -1.02 -0.43
C PHE A 50 7.92 -0.45 -1.77
N CYS A 51 8.32 0.78 -2.08
CA CYS A 51 7.77 1.53 -3.22
C CYS A 51 8.88 2.23 -4.02
N CYS A 52 8.90 2.11 -5.35
CA CYS A 52 9.91 2.71 -6.23
C CYS A 52 9.26 3.56 -7.33
N GLN A 53 9.84 4.72 -7.66
CA GLN A 53 9.27 5.74 -8.59
C GLN A 53 8.79 5.28 -9.98
N ASN A 54 9.03 4.04 -10.39
CA ASN A 54 8.60 3.49 -11.68
C ASN A 54 8.05 2.06 -11.53
N ASP A 55 7.48 1.74 -10.36
CA ASP A 55 6.72 0.51 -10.16
C ASP A 55 5.23 0.80 -9.99
N ASP A 56 4.42 -0.25 -10.14
CA ASP A 56 2.97 -0.17 -10.06
C ASP A 56 2.52 0.39 -8.69
N THR A 57 3.26 0.06 -7.62
CA THR A 57 2.98 0.52 -6.25
C THR A 57 3.12 2.04 -6.10
N TRP A 58 4.05 2.67 -6.82
CA TRP A 58 4.20 4.13 -6.82
C TRP A 58 3.04 4.84 -7.50
N GLU A 59 2.48 4.24 -8.56
CA GLU A 59 1.34 4.78 -9.30
C GLU A 59 0.02 4.66 -8.52
N GLU A 60 -0.10 3.67 -7.63
CA GLU A 60 -1.25 3.49 -6.73
C GLU A 60 -1.30 4.51 -5.58
N ILE A 61 -0.21 5.26 -5.33
CA ILE A 61 -0.11 6.22 -4.25
C ILE A 61 -0.25 7.65 -4.79
N SER A 62 -1.22 8.39 -4.27
CA SER A 62 -1.35 9.82 -4.49
C SER A 62 -0.39 10.61 -3.61
N TRP A 63 0.76 11.02 -4.17
CA TRP A 63 1.83 11.72 -3.47
C TRP A 63 1.57 13.21 -3.25
N GLY A 64 1.89 13.73 -2.06
CA GLY A 64 1.93 15.16 -1.74
C GLY A 64 0.57 15.91 -1.81
N LYS A 65 -0.49 15.26 -2.27
CA LYS A 65 -1.83 15.84 -2.41
C LYS A 65 -2.71 15.35 -1.27
N LEU A 66 -3.03 16.25 -0.34
CA LEU A 66 -4.28 16.12 0.41
C LEU A 66 -5.40 16.35 -0.59
N ILE A 67 -6.16 15.31 -0.89
CA ILE A 67 -7.25 15.36 -1.85
C ILE A 67 -8.27 16.40 -1.34
N THR A 68 -8.41 17.53 -2.05
CA THR A 68 -9.51 18.47 -1.84
C THR A 68 -10.59 18.16 -2.87
N SER A 69 -11.84 18.04 -2.40
CA SER A 69 -13.05 17.95 -3.24
C SER A 69 -13.00 18.98 -4.37
N GLY A 70 -12.98 18.54 -5.62
CA GLY A 70 -12.84 19.50 -6.72
C GLY A 70 -13.12 19.01 -8.13
N GLU A 71 -12.59 17.88 -8.59
CA GLU A 71 -12.75 17.47 -10.00
C GLU A 71 -12.88 15.95 -10.10
N ASP A 72 -14.12 15.50 -10.33
CA ASP A 72 -14.53 14.15 -10.73
C ASP A 72 -14.07 13.92 -12.20
N LEU A 73 -13.19 12.94 -12.43
CA LEU A 73 -12.59 12.69 -13.74
C LEU A 73 -12.73 11.26 -14.30
N ASP A 74 -13.51 10.33 -13.73
CA ASP A 74 -13.78 9.07 -14.45
C ASP A 74 -15.19 8.45 -14.36
N GLN A 75 -15.61 7.98 -15.54
CA GLN A 75 -16.90 7.38 -15.85
C GLN A 75 -16.85 5.84 -15.66
N ASN A 76 -16.20 5.35 -14.61
CA ASN A 76 -16.02 3.91 -14.35
C ASN A 76 -16.51 3.46 -12.97
N GLY A 77 -17.05 4.36 -12.14
CA GLY A 77 -17.64 4.00 -10.84
C GLY A 77 -16.61 3.65 -9.77
N ILE A 78 -15.34 4.04 -9.96
CA ILE A 78 -14.37 4.17 -8.88
C ILE A 78 -14.66 5.52 -8.19
N PRO A 79 -14.77 5.61 -6.86
CA PRO A 79 -14.85 6.90 -6.18
C PRO A 79 -13.52 7.64 -6.32
N ASP A 80 -13.37 8.43 -7.38
CA ASP A 80 -12.29 9.39 -7.49
C ASP A 80 -12.56 10.47 -6.42
N SER A 81 -11.73 10.52 -5.37
CA SER A 81 -11.77 11.58 -4.36
C SER A 81 -13.07 11.67 -3.52
N TYR A 82 -13.26 10.74 -2.59
CA TYR A 82 -13.97 11.08 -1.34
C TYR A 82 -12.99 11.05 -0.16
N VAL A 83 -12.27 12.16 0.02
CA VAL A 83 -11.86 12.59 1.36
C VAL A 83 -12.33 14.02 1.46
N GLU A 84 -13.45 14.25 2.14
CA GLU A 84 -13.73 15.59 2.57
C GLU A 84 -12.60 16.01 3.51
N ALA A 85 -11.99 17.18 3.30
CA ALA A 85 -10.99 17.71 4.23
C ALA A 85 -11.51 17.82 5.69
N ASN A 86 -12.83 17.70 5.85
CA ASN A 86 -13.59 17.71 7.09
C ASN A 86 -13.54 16.36 7.84
N GLU A 87 -13.21 15.25 7.16
CA GLU A 87 -13.01 13.91 7.73
C GLU A 87 -11.54 13.67 8.13
N LEU A 88 -10.64 14.58 7.75
CA LEU A 88 -9.23 14.62 8.17
C LEU A 88 -9.02 15.08 9.62
N ASN A 89 -10.08 15.20 10.42
CA ASN A 89 -9.99 15.67 11.81
C ASN A 89 -9.15 14.74 12.72
N GLY A 90 -8.79 13.53 12.27
CA GLY A 90 -7.88 12.62 12.97
C GLY A 90 -6.40 12.79 12.62
N ALA A 91 -6.08 13.01 11.34
CA ALA A 91 -4.70 13.04 10.85
C ALA A 91 -4.06 14.41 11.09
N ASN A 92 -3.36 14.56 12.21
CA ASN A 92 -2.55 15.76 12.47
C ASN A 92 -1.26 15.75 11.61
N LEU A 93 -1.42 16.03 10.32
CA LEU A 93 -0.33 16.10 9.34
C LEU A 93 0.67 17.22 9.61
N SER A 94 0.36 18.17 10.50
CA SER A 94 1.29 19.25 10.87
C SER A 94 2.53 18.76 11.64
N THR A 95 2.53 17.50 12.05
CA THR A 95 3.62 16.89 12.85
C THR A 95 4.69 16.20 12.01
N ILE A 96 4.49 16.03 10.70
CA ILE A 96 5.42 15.31 9.83
C ILE A 96 6.43 16.29 9.22
N ASP A 97 7.71 16.01 9.41
CA ASP A 97 8.80 16.75 8.79
C ASP A 97 8.95 16.35 7.31
N LEU A 98 8.33 17.12 6.43
CA LEU A 98 8.37 16.90 4.97
C LEU A 98 9.75 17.14 4.35
N SER A 99 10.74 17.63 5.12
CA SER A 99 12.14 17.64 4.67
C SER A 99 12.82 16.27 4.81
N ILE A 100 12.24 15.38 5.61
CA ILE A 100 12.71 14.02 5.87
C ILE A 100 11.82 13.00 5.17
N TYR A 101 10.50 13.22 5.22
CA TYR A 101 9.51 12.25 4.77
C TYR A 101 8.80 12.70 3.49
N THR A 102 8.62 11.74 2.59
CA THR A 102 7.67 11.86 1.47
C THR A 102 6.36 11.20 1.89
N THR A 103 5.23 11.86 1.66
CA THR A 103 3.93 11.34 2.13
C THR A 103 2.93 11.21 1.00
N GLY A 104 2.03 10.24 1.12
CA GLY A 104 0.95 10.02 0.16
C GLY A 104 -0.27 9.37 0.80
N VAL A 105 -1.29 9.16 -0.02
CA VAL A 105 -2.50 8.42 0.34
C VAL A 105 -2.79 7.37 -0.71
N ARG A 106 -3.35 6.24 -0.31
CA ARG A 106 -3.92 5.25 -1.23
C ARG A 106 -5.23 4.72 -0.69
N ILE A 107 -6.09 4.28 -1.62
CA ILE A 107 -7.35 3.61 -1.31
C ILE A 107 -7.11 2.11 -1.46
N VAL A 108 -7.46 1.33 -0.46
CA VAL A 108 -7.34 -0.14 -0.49
C VAL A 108 -8.64 -0.78 -0.04
N GLU A 109 -8.89 -2.01 -0.49
CA GLU A 109 -10.03 -2.79 -0.01
C GLU A 109 -9.92 -3.03 1.50
N ASN A 110 -11.02 -2.86 2.23
CA ASN A 110 -11.10 -3.23 3.63
C ASN A 110 -11.19 -4.76 3.73
N THR A 111 -10.18 -5.39 4.32
CA THR A 111 -10.12 -6.85 4.46
C THR A 111 -10.85 -7.37 5.70
N ASP A 112 -11.33 -6.49 6.57
CA ASP A 112 -12.04 -6.76 7.83
C ASP A 112 -13.10 -5.65 8.00
N LEU A 113 -14.26 -5.86 7.37
CA LEU A 113 -15.24 -4.81 7.16
C LEU A 113 -15.96 -4.40 8.46
N ASP A 114 -16.24 -5.35 9.35
CA ASP A 114 -16.91 -5.09 10.63
C ASP A 114 -15.92 -4.85 11.80
N GLY A 115 -14.64 -5.16 11.60
CA GLY A 115 -13.57 -4.93 12.56
C GLY A 115 -13.54 -5.94 13.71
N ASP A 116 -14.10 -7.13 13.53
CA ASP A 116 -14.08 -8.19 14.55
C ASP A 116 -12.75 -8.97 14.62
N GLY A 117 -11.87 -8.75 13.63
CA GLY A 117 -10.56 -9.38 13.51
C GLY A 117 -10.53 -10.65 12.65
N VAL A 118 -11.64 -11.03 12.03
CA VAL A 118 -11.74 -12.11 11.05
C VAL A 118 -11.69 -11.50 9.64
N LEU A 119 -10.78 -12.00 8.80
CA LEU A 119 -10.71 -11.51 7.42
C LEU A 119 -12.00 -11.84 6.67
N ASN A 120 -12.52 -10.91 5.85
CA ASN A 120 -13.77 -11.06 5.09
C ASN A 120 -13.89 -12.41 4.37
N GLN A 121 -12.78 -12.91 3.79
CA GLN A 121 -12.75 -14.21 3.08
C GLN A 121 -13.01 -15.44 3.98
N ASN A 122 -12.85 -15.28 5.29
CA ASN A 122 -13.02 -16.28 6.33
C ASN A 122 -14.20 -15.96 7.26
N ASP A 123 -14.86 -14.83 7.07
CA ASP A 123 -15.94 -14.35 7.91
C ASP A 123 -17.29 -14.86 7.40
N SER A 124 -18.16 -15.25 8.33
CA SER A 124 -19.53 -15.69 8.06
C SER A 124 -20.56 -14.57 8.10
N ASP A 125 -20.18 -13.38 8.57
CA ASP A 125 -21.02 -12.19 8.79
C ASP A 125 -20.19 -10.92 8.53
N ILE A 126 -19.78 -10.72 7.27
CA ILE A 126 -18.70 -9.79 6.89
C ILE A 126 -18.97 -8.33 7.32
N ASP A 127 -20.23 -7.89 7.36
CA ASP A 127 -20.59 -6.53 7.73
C ASP A 127 -21.11 -6.40 9.18
N GLY A 128 -21.13 -7.51 9.93
CA GLY A 128 -21.51 -7.57 11.34
C GLY A 128 -22.99 -7.26 11.61
N ASP A 129 -23.89 -7.41 10.63
CA ASP A 129 -25.31 -7.10 10.79
C ASP A 129 -26.12 -8.24 11.47
N SER A 130 -25.47 -9.35 11.81
CA SER A 130 -26.03 -10.57 12.39
C SER A 130 -26.86 -11.43 11.43
N VAL A 131 -26.79 -11.18 10.12
CA VAL A 131 -27.37 -12.02 9.07
C VAL A 131 -26.23 -12.76 8.36
N PRO A 132 -26.16 -14.10 8.45
CA PRO A 132 -25.07 -14.83 7.81
C PRO A 132 -25.00 -14.56 6.30
N ASN A 133 -23.78 -14.42 5.75
CA ASN A 133 -23.52 -14.05 4.35
C ASN A 133 -24.32 -14.86 3.31
N TYR A 134 -24.62 -16.14 3.58
CA TYR A 134 -25.38 -17.01 2.67
C TYR A 134 -26.89 -16.71 2.62
N ASN A 135 -27.40 -16.00 3.63
CA ASN A 135 -28.78 -15.58 3.80
C ASN A 135 -28.95 -14.07 3.67
N ASP A 136 -27.86 -13.33 3.57
CA ASP A 136 -27.88 -11.88 3.47
C ASP A 136 -27.97 -11.39 2.02
N THR A 137 -28.80 -10.37 1.80
CA THR A 137 -28.94 -9.67 0.52
C THR A 137 -27.88 -8.59 0.32
N SER A 138 -27.18 -8.19 1.39
CA SER A 138 -26.10 -7.22 1.35
C SER A 138 -24.86 -7.70 2.14
N PRO A 139 -24.21 -8.83 1.77
CA PRO A 139 -23.13 -9.44 2.58
C PRO A 139 -21.86 -8.60 2.77
N TYR A 140 -21.81 -7.38 2.25
CA TYR A 140 -20.71 -6.43 2.43
C TYR A 140 -21.25 -5.07 2.91
N GLY A 141 -22.45 -5.05 3.51
CA GLY A 141 -23.14 -3.85 3.91
C GLY A 141 -23.59 -2.96 2.76
N THR A 142 -23.95 -1.73 3.13
CA THR A 142 -24.38 -0.68 2.19
C THR A 142 -23.37 0.48 2.11
N PHE A 143 -22.23 0.34 2.77
CA PHE A 143 -21.14 1.33 2.81
C PHE A 143 -20.00 0.94 1.87
N ASP A 144 -19.08 1.88 1.65
CA ASP A 144 -17.88 1.62 0.85
C ASP A 144 -16.98 0.59 1.56
N ASN A 145 -16.61 -0.47 0.85
CA ASN A 145 -15.73 -1.54 1.33
C ASN A 145 -14.24 -1.19 1.17
N TYR A 146 -13.91 0.11 1.21
CA TYR A 146 -12.55 0.60 1.05
C TYR A 146 -12.14 1.41 2.28
N ILE A 147 -10.84 1.37 2.60
CA ILE A 147 -10.21 2.22 3.60
C ILE A 147 -9.13 3.07 2.94
N ILE A 148 -8.83 4.18 3.59
CA ILE A 148 -7.79 5.10 3.14
C ILE A 148 -6.57 4.93 4.02
N GLU A 149 -5.47 4.57 3.39
CA GLU A 149 -4.18 4.45 4.06
C GLU A 149 -3.37 5.72 3.85
N TYR A 150 -2.84 6.23 4.94
CA TYR A 150 -1.85 7.29 4.93
C TYR A 150 -0.45 6.65 4.86
N ILE A 151 0.36 7.12 3.92
CA ILE A 151 1.66 6.55 3.60
C ILE A 151 2.75 7.56 3.96
N VAL A 152 3.74 7.13 4.75
CA VAL A 152 4.91 7.93 5.12
C VAL A 152 6.18 7.20 4.71
N CYS A 153 6.96 7.83 3.86
CA CYS A 153 8.11 7.22 3.20
C CYS A 153 9.40 7.95 3.54
N THR A 154 10.48 7.18 3.63
CA THR A 154 11.86 7.69 3.63
C THR A 154 12.62 7.10 2.46
N GLU A 155 13.40 7.92 1.77
CA GLU A 155 14.36 7.44 0.78
C GLU A 155 15.39 6.51 1.42
N LEU A 156 15.83 5.52 0.64
CA LEU A 156 16.85 4.53 1.02
C LEU A 156 18.29 5.02 0.78
#